data_AF-A0A2P6MEX2-F1
#
_entry.id   AF-A0A2P6MEX2-F1
#
_cell.length_a   1.000
_cell.length_b   1.000
_cell.length_c   1.000
_cell.angle_alpha   90.00
_cell.angle_beta   90.00
_cell.angle_gamma   90.00
#
_symmetry.space_group_name_H-M   'P 1'
#
loop_
_entity.id
_entity.type
_entity.pdbx_description
1 polymer ?
#
loop_
_entity_poly.entity_id
_entity_poly.type
_entity_poly.pdbx_seq_one_letter_code
_entity_poly.pdbx_strand_id
1 'polypeptide(L)' 'MTFDQLHANNSTIVKVEGVEYRTIEKPTVSSSGDTYTAVAVDQEDNQYLIEWAVVDPEAIDEVDACDWDEPIFVQKK' A
#
# COMPACT_ATOMS: atom_id res chain seq x y z
N MET A 1 -13.12 5.58 6.17
CA MET A 1 -13.24 5.83 4.72
C MET A 1 -13.72 4.53 4.09
N THR A 2 -14.67 4.56 3.16
CA THR A 2 -15.12 3.35 2.43
C THR A 2 -14.35 3.20 1.12
N PHE A 3 -14.21 1.97 0.61
CA PHE A 3 -13.51 1.68 -0.66
C PHE A 3 -13.93 2.61 -1.82
N ASP A 4 -15.22 2.96 -1.90
CA ASP A 4 -15.80 3.83 -2.94
C ASP A 4 -15.28 5.29 -2.89
N GLN A 5 -14.77 5.74 -1.75
CA GLN A 5 -14.18 7.08 -1.58
C GLN A 5 -12.69 7.14 -1.92
N LEU A 6 -12.04 5.97 -2.07
CA LEU A 6 -10.61 5.85 -2.34
C LEU A 6 -10.37 5.84 -3.85
N HIS A 7 -9.67 6.83 -4.36
CA HIS A 7 -9.32 6.96 -5.78
C HIS A 7 -7.80 7.05 -5.94
N ALA A 8 -7.27 6.78 -7.12
CA ALA A 8 -5.84 6.83 -7.43
C ALA A 8 -5.14 8.16 -7.07
N ASN A 9 -5.90 9.25 -6.94
CA ASN A 9 -5.38 10.56 -6.51
C ASN A 9 -5.20 10.69 -4.99
N ASN A 10 -5.84 9.85 -4.18
CA ASN A 10 -5.79 9.91 -2.70
C ASN A 10 -5.37 8.59 -2.06
N SER A 11 -5.13 7.55 -2.86
CA SER A 11 -4.91 6.18 -2.40
C SER A 11 -3.99 5.44 -3.35
N THR A 12 -3.11 4.62 -2.79
CA THR A 12 -2.33 3.65 -3.53
C THR A 12 -3.24 2.49 -3.87
N ILE A 13 -3.38 2.18 -5.16
CA ILE A 13 -4.17 1.06 -5.65
C ILE A 13 -3.19 -0.08 -5.92
N VAL A 14 -3.49 -1.25 -5.36
CA VAL A 14 -2.64 -2.43 -5.47
C VAL A 14 -3.47 -3.61 -5.91
N LYS A 15 -2.96 -4.42 -6.82
CA LYS A 15 -3.69 -5.58 -7.32
C LYS A 15 -2.93 -6.87 -7.04
N VAL A 16 -3.39 -7.63 -6.05
CA VAL A 16 -2.77 -8.90 -5.65
C VAL A 16 -3.71 -10.05 -5.97
N GLU A 17 -3.22 -11.03 -6.73
CA GLU A 17 -3.99 -12.22 -7.14
C GLU A 17 -5.35 -11.91 -7.79
N GLY A 18 -5.47 -10.74 -8.44
CA GLY A 18 -6.71 -10.29 -9.09
C GLY A 18 -7.67 -9.53 -8.17
N VAL A 19 -7.38 -9.43 -6.88
CA VAL A 19 -8.11 -8.59 -5.91
C VAL A 19 -7.48 -7.21 -5.89
N GLU A 20 -8.32 -6.17 -6.01
CA GLU A 20 -7.89 -4.78 -5.90
C GLU A 20 -8.02 -4.31 -4.45
N TYR A 21 -6.91 -3.83 -3.91
CA TYR A 21 -6.81 -3.23 -2.60
C TYR A 21 -6.51 -1.74 -2.74
N ARG A 22 -7.17 -0.92 -1.94
CA ARG A 22 -6.97 0.53 -1.95
C ARG A 22 -6.56 1.01 -0.57
N THR A 23 -5.44 1.71 -0.47
CA THR A 23 -4.99 2.24 0.82
C THR A 23 -5.93 3.33 1.34
N ILE A 24 -6.35 3.20 2.60
CA ILE A 24 -7.15 4.22 3.31
C ILE A 24 -6.27 5.29 3.98
N GLU A 25 -4.98 5.00 4.08
CA GLU A 25 -3.98 5.86 4.70
C GLU A 25 -2.73 5.94 3.82
N LYS A 26 -1.93 6.99 4.06
CA LYS A 26 -0.64 7.10 3.40
C LYS A 26 0.29 6.00 3.90
N PRO A 27 1.00 5.30 3.00
CA PRO A 27 2.02 4.36 3.42
C PRO A 27 3.09 5.08 4.24
N THR A 28 3.52 4.42 5.30
CA THR A 28 4.56 4.92 6.20
C THR A 28 5.70 3.93 6.26
N VAL A 29 6.92 4.45 6.34
CA VAL A 29 8.10 3.62 6.53
C VAL A 29 8.00 2.93 7.89
N SER A 30 8.26 1.63 7.91
CA SER A 30 8.33 0.82 9.11
C SER A 30 9.48 1.28 9.99
N SER A 31 9.45 0.91 11.28
CA SER A 31 10.45 1.32 12.27
C SER A 31 11.89 0.97 11.88
N SER A 32 12.08 -0.05 11.03
CA SER A 32 13.38 -0.49 10.55
C SER A 32 13.92 0.36 9.40
N GLY A 33 13.06 1.07 8.65
CA GLY A 33 13.45 1.82 7.46
C GLY A 33 13.42 1.02 6.15
N ASP A 34 13.29 -0.30 6.20
CA ASP A 34 13.44 -1.19 5.03
C ASP A 34 12.13 -1.52 4.30
N THR A 35 10.98 -1.22 4.91
CA THR A 35 9.65 -1.52 4.34
C THR A 35 8.69 -0.37 4.52
N TYR A 36 7.77 -0.20 3.57
CA TYR A 36 6.59 0.65 3.72
C TYR A 36 5.41 -0.19 4.17
N THR A 37 4.56 0.35 5.03
CA THR A 37 3.33 -0.30 5.49
C THR A 37 2.15 0.66 5.41
N ALA A 38 0.99 0.14 5.02
CA ALA A 38 -0.26 0.91 4.98
C ALA A 38 -1.46 0.01 5.24
N VAL A 39 -2.53 0.60 5.76
CA VAL A 39 -3.82 -0.08 5.79
C VAL A 39 -4.56 0.18 4.48
N ALA A 40 -5.07 -0.90 3.91
CA ALA A 40 -5.89 -0.91 2.72
C ALA A 40 -7.24 -1.60 2.99
N VAL A 41 -8.19 -1.36 2.09
CA VAL A 41 -9.47 -2.06 2.07
C VAL A 41 -9.71 -2.68 0.71
N ASP A 42 -10.41 -3.81 0.70
CA ASP A 42 -10.87 -4.45 -0.55
C ASP A 42 -12.28 -3.96 -0.94
N GLN A 43 -12.82 -4.49 -2.04
CA GLN A 43 -14.14 -4.15 -2.56
C GLN A 43 -15.30 -4.48 -1.59
N GLU A 44 -15.10 -5.44 -0.69
CA GLU A 44 -16.02 -5.82 0.38
C GLU A 44 -15.79 -5.02 1.68
N ASP A 45 -14.93 -3.98 1.65
CA ASP A 45 -14.57 -3.12 2.79
C ASP A 45 -13.86 -3.88 3.93
N ASN A 46 -13.28 -5.06 3.68
CA ASN A 46 -12.41 -5.70 4.67
C ASN A 46 -11.07 -4.97 4.72
N GLN A 47 -10.52 -4.82 5.93
CA GLN A 47 -9.23 -4.17 6.14
C GLN A 47 -8.08 -5.16 5.98
N TYR A 48 -7.02 -4.69 5.33
CA TYR A 48 -5.77 -5.40 5.11
C TYR A 48 -4.60 -4.49 5.47
N LEU A 49 -3.53 -5.08 5.99
CA LEU A 49 -2.24 -4.44 6.09
C LEU A 49 -1.43 -4.86 4.86
N ILE A 50 -0.99 -3.87 4.07
CA ILE A 50 -0.10 -4.08 2.94
C ILE A 50 1.29 -3.62 3.33
N GLU A 51 2.29 -4.43 2.99
CA GLU A 51 3.70 -4.12 3.17
C GLU A 51 4.41 -4.17 1.82
N TRP A 52 5.27 -3.19 1.58
CA TRP A 52 6.13 -3.10 0.40
C TRP A 52 7.59 -3.03 0.84
N ALA A 53 8.47 -3.67 0.06
CA ALA A 53 9.91 -3.54 0.28
C ALA A 53 10.42 -2.24 -0.31
N VAL A 54 11.25 -1.52 0.44
CA VAL A 54 12.01 -0.38 -0.10
C VAL A 54 13.02 -0.93 -1.08
N VAL A 55 12.84 -0.61 -2.37
CA VAL A 55 13.71 -1.09 -3.45
C VAL A 55 14.89 -0.16 -3.62
N ASP A 56 14.65 1.15 -3.45
CA ASP A 56 15.63 2.18 -3.65
C ASP A 56 15.63 3.18 -2.47
N PRO A 57 16.41 2.90 -1.40
CA PRO A 57 16.44 3.75 -0.21
C PRO A 57 17.11 5.11 -0.43
N GLU A 58 17.80 5.29 -1.57
CA GLU A 58 18.43 6.56 -1.96
C GLU A 58 17.54 7.42 -2.87
N ALA A 59 16.36 6.92 -3.26
CA ALA A 59 15.40 7.69 -4.03
C ALA A 59 14.96 8.95 -3.27
N ILE A 60 15.03 10.08 -3.95
CA ILE A 60 14.62 11.39 -3.39
C ILE A 60 13.09 11.46 -3.31
N ASP A 61 12.40 10.78 -4.22
CA ASP A 61 10.96 10.75 -4.32
C ASP A 61 10.41 9.39 -3.84
N GLU A 62 9.40 9.43 -2.96
CA GLU A 62 8.77 8.23 -2.38
C GLU A 62 8.14 7.32 -3.44
N VAL A 63 7.82 7.86 -4.62
CA VAL A 63 7.26 7.09 -5.76
C VAL A 63 8.31 6.24 -6.47
N ASP A 64 9.58 6.62 -6.41
CA ASP A 64 10.71 5.86 -6.96
C ASP A 64 11.39 4.99 -5.89
N ALA A 65 11.14 5.26 -4.60
CA ALA A 65 11.70 4.48 -3.50
C ALA A 65 11.16 3.05 -3.40
N CYS A 66 9.96 2.80 -3.95
CA CYS A 66 9.21 1.58 -3.72
C CYS A 66 8.34 1.19 -4.92
N ASP A 67 8.24 -0.11 -5.20
CA ASP A 67 7.36 -0.65 -6.22
C ASP A 67 5.93 -0.79 -5.67
N TRP A 68 5.17 0.30 -5.74
CA TRP A 68 3.83 0.38 -5.13
C TRP A 68 2.81 -0.59 -5.75
N ASP A 69 3.04 -1.04 -6.99
CA ASP A 69 2.20 -2.03 -7.69
C ASP A 69 2.45 -3.46 -7.19
N GLU A 70 3.64 -3.77 -6.65
CA GLU A 70 4.04 -5.10 -6.20
C GLU A 70 4.35 -5.14 -4.70
N PRO A 71 3.34 -5.30 -3.83
CA PRO A 71 3.57 -5.47 -2.40
C PRO A 71 4.23 -6.82 -2.11
N ILE A 72 5.05 -6.85 -1.07
CA ILE A 72 5.67 -8.09 -0.58
C ILE A 72 4.76 -8.89 0.35
N PHE A 73 3.79 -8.21 0.98
CA PHE A 73 2.90 -8.84 1.93
C PHE A 73 1.53 -8.17 1.97
N VAL A 74 0.47 -8.97 2.03
CA VAL A 74 -0.90 -8.52 2.27
C VAL A 74 -1.52 -9.42 3.33
N GLN A 75 -1.88 -8.84 4.48
CA GLN A 75 -2.47 -9.58 5.59
C GLN A 75 -3.82 -8.99 5.98
N LYS A 76 -4.83 -9.84 6.15
CA LYS A 76 -6.14 -9.41 6.66
C LYS A 76 -6.02 -8.98 8.13
N LYS A 77 -6.57 -7.80 8.46
CA LYS A 77 -6.62 -7.27 9.82
C LYS A 77 -7.74 -7.88 10.66
#